data_AF-A0AA36MAZ9-F1
#
_entry.id   AF-A0AA36MAZ9-F1
#
_cell.length_a   1.000
_cell.length_b   1.000
_cell.length_c   1.000
_cell.angle_alpha   90.00
_cell.angle_beta   90.00
_cell.angle_gamma   90.00
#
_symmetry.space_group_name_H-M   'P 1'
#
loop_
_entity.id
_entity.type
_entity.pdbx_description
1 polymer ?
#
loop_
_entity_poly.entity_id
_entity_poly.type
_entity_poly.pdbx_seq_one_letter_code
_entity_poly.pdbx_strand_id
1 'polypeptide(L)'
;MTKTHALNLAKFSFSYRLLKELIMRLDGVKGGVPREWHSFVAAGIIGYFVFGEDNPVNAQINMYLLSRIMIGIVKLLLKKEVLPKPNFHFYPLYAAFCWAASLWLFEHHTDVLQGSLVKSMTYLHKDIDYWSDFKTFLIKNK
;
A
#
# COMPACT_ATOMS: atom_id res chain seq x y z
N MET A 1 2.34 14.05 -9.97
CA MET A 1 1.13 13.69 -9.20
C MET A 1 -0.08 13.95 -10.07
N THR A 2 -0.90 12.93 -10.36
CA THR A 2 -2.17 13.12 -11.07
C THR A 2 -3.10 13.99 -10.22
N LYS A 3 -3.82 14.93 -10.85
CA LYS A 3 -4.74 15.85 -10.15
C LYS A 3 -5.74 15.10 -9.26
N THR A 4 -6.19 13.92 -9.70
CA THR A 4 -7.06 13.00 -8.95
C THR A 4 -6.47 12.56 -7.61
N HIS A 5 -5.16 12.29 -7.56
CA HIS A 5 -4.50 11.83 -6.33
C HIS A 5 -4.45 12.93 -5.26
N ALA A 6 -4.06 14.14 -5.66
CA ALA A 6 -4.03 15.30 -4.77
C ALA A 6 -5.43 15.69 -4.29
N LEU A 7 -6.43 15.62 -5.17
CA LEU A 7 -7.83 15.92 -4.84
C LEU A 7 -8.41 14.92 -3.85
N ASN A 8 -8.17 13.62 -4.00
CA ASN A 8 -8.67 12.62 -3.07
C ASN A 8 -8.05 12.80 -1.67
N LEU A 9 -6.74 13.11 -1.60
CA LEU A 9 -6.08 13.37 -0.33
C LEU A 9 -6.58 14.66 0.34
N ALA A 10 -6.84 15.71 -0.44
CA ALA A 10 -7.38 16.96 0.05
C ALA A 10 -8.82 16.79 0.58
N LYS A 11 -9.68 16.09 -0.18
CA LYS A 11 -11.04 15.71 0.24
C LYS A 11 -11.00 14.92 1.54
N PHE A 12 -10.15 13.89 1.61
CA PHE A 12 -9.99 13.10 2.84
C PHE A 12 -9.58 13.98 4.02
N SER A 13 -8.53 14.79 3.88
CA SER A 13 -7.98 15.59 4.97
C SER A 13 -8.97 16.64 5.49
N PHE A 14 -9.73 17.26 4.58
CA PHE A 14 -10.75 18.24 4.92
C PHE A 14 -11.95 17.59 5.60
N SER A 15 -12.52 16.55 4.99
CA SER A 15 -13.70 15.85 5.50
C SER A 15 -13.41 15.12 6.81
N TYR A 16 -12.22 14.53 6.97
CA TYR A 16 -11.79 13.90 8.22
C TYR A 16 -11.76 14.90 9.36
N ARG A 17 -11.15 16.08 9.15
CA ARG A 17 -11.08 17.12 10.19
C ARG A 17 -12.46 17.60 10.58
N LEU A 18 -13.34 17.83 9.59
CA LEU A 18 -14.71 18.29 9.82
C LEU A 18 -15.53 17.25 10.60
N LEU A 19 -15.48 15.98 10.20
CA LEU A 19 -16.22 14.91 10.88
C LEU A 19 -15.67 14.63 12.29
N LYS A 20 -14.34 14.64 12.45
CA LYS A 20 -13.70 14.47 13.76
C LYS A 20 -14.12 15.58 14.73
N GLU A 21 -14.08 16.84 14.28
CA GLU A 21 -14.50 17.99 15.08
C GLU A 21 -15.99 17.91 15.45
N LEU A 22 -16.84 17.46 14.52
CA LEU A 22 -18.26 17.23 14.79
C LEU A 22 -18.48 16.16 15.87
N ILE A 23 -17.81 15.01 15.77
CA ILE A 23 -17.88 13.93 16.77
C ILE A 23 -17.39 14.43 18.13
N MET A 24 -16.27 15.18 18.17
CA MET A 24 -15.76 15.77 19.41
C MET A 24 -16.74 16.76 20.05
N ARG A 25 -17.43 17.57 19.24
CA ARG A 25 -18.46 18.51 19.72
C ARG A 25 -19.69 17.79 20.26
N LEU A 26 -20.11 16.70 19.62
CA LEU A 26 -21.25 15.88 20.05
C LEU A 26 -20.95 15.12 21.35
N ASP A 27 -19.71 14.63 21.54
CA ASP A 27 -19.27 13.98 22.79
C ASP A 27 -18.99 14.98 23.93
N GLY A 28 -19.28 16.28 23.72
CA GLY A 28 -19.12 17.34 24.72
C GLY A 28 -17.66 17.72 25.03
N VAL A 29 -16.70 17.24 24.25
CA VAL A 29 -15.27 17.46 24.47
C VAL A 29 -14.88 18.84 23.92
N LYS A 30 -15.05 19.88 24.75
CA LYS A 30 -14.54 21.23 24.46
C LYS A 30 -13.08 21.35 24.91
N GLY A 31 -12.15 21.26 23.95
CA GLY A 31 -10.77 21.70 24.13
C GLY A 31 -9.79 20.73 24.82
N GLY A 32 -10.11 19.43 24.93
CA GLY A 32 -9.24 18.42 25.53
C GLY A 32 -9.00 17.23 24.61
N VAL A 33 -7.80 16.65 24.68
CA VAL A 33 -7.28 15.52 23.88
C VAL A 33 -8.37 14.59 23.31
N PRO A 34 -8.50 14.47 21.97
CA PRO A 34 -9.49 13.58 21.37
C PRO A 34 -9.29 12.13 21.82
N ARG A 35 -10.36 11.49 22.28
CA ARG A 35 -10.37 10.05 22.56
C ARG A 35 -9.95 9.28 21.29
N GLU A 36 -9.12 8.25 21.44
CA GLU A 36 -8.52 7.51 20.31
C GLU A 36 -9.56 6.97 19.32
N TRP A 37 -10.74 6.57 19.84
CA TRP A 37 -11.84 6.03 19.03
C TRP A 37 -12.51 7.09 18.13
N HIS A 38 -12.55 8.37 18.51
CA HIS A 38 -13.12 9.44 17.66
C HIS A 38 -12.35 9.55 16.34
N SER A 39 -11.03 9.49 16.42
CA SER A 39 -10.16 9.53 15.25
C SER A 39 -10.31 8.27 14.39
N PHE A 40 -10.47 7.10 15.01
CA PHE A 40 -10.67 5.85 14.29
C PHE A 40 -12.00 5.85 13.51
N VAL A 41 -13.11 6.18 14.16
CA VAL A 41 -14.44 6.19 13.53
C VAL A 41 -14.53 7.26 12.44
N ALA A 42 -14.04 8.48 12.70
CA ALA A 42 -14.03 9.53 11.69
C ALA A 42 -13.19 9.15 10.46
N ALA A 43 -12.01 8.57 10.68
CA ALA A 43 -11.15 8.12 9.58
C ALA A 43 -11.77 6.95 8.81
N GLY A 44 -12.46 6.02 9.49
CA GLY A 44 -13.15 4.90 8.84
C GLY A 44 -14.29 5.36 7.94
N ILE A 45 -15.17 6.24 8.44
CA ILE A 45 -16.30 6.77 7.67
C ILE A 45 -15.81 7.55 6.44
N ILE A 46 -14.90 8.51 6.62
CA ILE A 46 -14.39 9.32 5.50
C ILE A 46 -13.54 8.47 4.54
N GLY A 47 -12.77 7.51 5.07
CA GLY A 47 -11.99 6.58 4.25
C GLY A 47 -12.88 5.76 3.30
N TYR A 48 -14.01 5.27 3.78
CA TYR A 48 -14.99 4.57 2.95
C TYR A 48 -15.52 5.45 1.80
N PHE A 49 -15.91 6.69 2.09
CA PHE A 49 -16.45 7.59 1.06
C PHE A 49 -15.41 8.12 0.06
N VAL A 50 -14.16 8.33 0.50
CA VAL A 50 -13.12 8.95 -0.35
C VAL A 50 -12.27 7.91 -1.10
N PHE A 51 -12.00 6.77 -0.50
CA PHE A 51 -11.14 5.72 -1.05
C PHE A 51 -11.88 4.41 -1.38
N GLY A 52 -13.21 4.38 -1.25
CA GLY A 52 -14.04 3.21 -1.56
C GLY A 52 -14.31 3.00 -3.05
N GLU A 53 -14.05 4.00 -3.90
CA GLU A 53 -14.16 3.82 -5.35
C GLU A 53 -13.04 2.91 -5.86
N ASP A 54 -13.44 1.87 -6.61
CA ASP A 54 -12.52 0.96 -7.28
C ASP A 54 -11.91 1.63 -8.52
N ASN A 55 -10.81 2.34 -8.29
CA ASN A 55 -10.00 2.92 -9.34
C ASN A 55 -8.52 2.60 -9.09
N PRO A 56 -7.68 2.57 -10.15
CA PRO A 56 -6.27 2.18 -10.00
C PRO A 56 -5.47 3.04 -9.01
N VAL A 57 -5.86 4.30 -8.83
CA VAL A 57 -5.20 5.23 -7.90
C VAL A 57 -5.53 4.88 -6.45
N ASN A 58 -6.81 4.67 -6.14
CA ASN A 58 -7.28 4.27 -4.82
C ASN A 58 -6.76 2.87 -4.46
N ALA A 59 -6.77 1.93 -5.40
CA ALA A 59 -6.19 0.60 -5.22
C ALA A 59 -4.70 0.69 -4.82
N GLN A 60 -3.92 1.53 -5.49
CA GLN A 60 -2.52 1.76 -5.15
C GLN A 60 -2.34 2.36 -3.74
N ILE A 61 -3.17 3.33 -3.36
CA ILE A 61 -3.14 3.93 -2.02
C ILE A 61 -3.49 2.89 -0.96
N ASN A 62 -4.59 2.15 -1.15
CA ASN A 62 -5.11 1.20 -0.17
C ASN A 62 -4.13 0.03 0.04
N MET A 63 -3.55 -0.52 -1.03
CA MET A 63 -2.54 -1.58 -0.92
C MET A 63 -1.28 -1.10 -0.19
N TYR A 64 -0.80 0.11 -0.50
CA TYR A 64 0.35 0.70 0.16
C TYR A 64 0.08 0.97 1.66
N LEU A 65 -1.08 1.54 1.96
CA LEU A 65 -1.50 1.83 3.33
C LEU A 65 -1.63 0.54 4.14
N LEU A 66 -2.26 -0.49 3.57
CA LEU A 66 -2.39 -1.81 4.19
C LEU A 66 -1.03 -2.38 4.59
N SER A 67 -0.06 -2.41 3.67
CA SER A 67 1.29 -2.91 3.95
C SER A 67 1.95 -2.18 5.13
N ARG A 68 1.82 -0.85 5.18
CA ARG A 68 2.41 -0.05 6.27
C ARG A 68 1.70 -0.24 7.60
N ILE A 69 0.37 -0.35 7.60
CA ILE A 69 -0.41 -0.62 8.81
C ILE A 69 -0.05 -1.98 9.37
N MET A 70 0.07 -3.02 8.53
CA MET A 70 0.48 -4.35 8.97
C MET A 70 1.86 -4.35 9.64
N ILE A 71 2.85 -3.70 9.04
CA ILE A 71 4.18 -3.54 9.64
C ILE A 71 4.09 -2.77 10.98
N GLY A 72 3.26 -1.73 11.04
CA GLY A 72 3.01 -0.95 12.25
C GLY A 72 2.39 -1.79 13.37
N ILE A 73 1.40 -2.63 13.05
CA ILE A 73 0.76 -3.56 14.00
C ILE A 73 1.77 -4.57 14.53
N VAL A 74 2.57 -5.19 13.65
CA VAL A 74 3.62 -6.13 14.07
C VAL A 74 4.61 -5.45 15.02
N LYS A 75 5.08 -4.25 14.69
CA LYS A 75 5.98 -3.47 15.58
C LYS A 75 5.32 -3.13 16.92
N LEU A 76 4.03 -2.82 16.92
CA LEU A 76 3.27 -2.54 18.14
C LEU A 76 3.15 -3.79 19.03
N LEU A 77 2.85 -4.95 18.43
CA LEU A 77 2.76 -6.23 19.14
C LEU A 77 4.10 -6.65 19.75
N LEU A 78 5.20 -6.45 19.01
CA LEU A 78 6.56 -6.67 19.51
C LEU A 78 6.91 -5.71 20.66
N LYS A 79 6.47 -4.45 20.59
CA LYS A 79 6.67 -3.46 21.66
C LYS A 79 5.87 -3.79 22.91
N LYS A 80 4.66 -4.33 22.76
CA LYS A 80 3.81 -4.77 23.87
C LYS A 80 4.19 -6.14 24.43
N GLU A 81 5.29 -6.73 23.96
CA GLU A 81 5.78 -8.05 24.38
C GLU A 81 4.77 -9.19 24.20
N VAL A 82 3.75 -8.98 23.35
CA VAL A 82 2.75 -10.00 23.01
C VAL A 82 3.37 -11.07 22.11
N LEU A 83 4.35 -10.69 21.30
CA LEU A 83 5.10 -11.59 20.44
C LEU A 83 6.56 -11.66 20.92
N PRO A 84 7.17 -12.87 20.96
CA PRO A 84 8.58 -13.01 21.26
C PRO A 84 9.40 -12.26 20.20
N LYS A 85 10.40 -11.50 20.63
CA LYS A 85 11.30 -10.80 19.70
C LYS A 85 12.05 -11.86 18.89
N PRO A 86 11.87 -11.92 17.56
CA PRO A 86 12.58 -12.89 16.74
C PRO A 86 14.07 -12.58 16.78
N ASN A 87 14.89 -13.60 17.03
CA ASN A 87 16.35 -13.48 17.13
C ASN A 87 17.04 -13.49 15.74
N PHE A 88 16.26 -13.51 14.67
CA PHE A 88 16.71 -13.56 13.28
C PHE A 88 16.25 -12.33 12.49
N HIS A 89 16.97 -12.00 11.41
CA HIS A 89 16.59 -10.92 10.51
C HIS A 89 15.27 -11.26 9.79
N PHE A 90 14.17 -10.66 10.23
CA PHE A 90 12.83 -10.87 9.65
C PHE A 90 12.70 -10.32 8.21
N TYR A 91 13.41 -9.23 7.91
CA TYR A 91 13.27 -8.52 6.63
C TYR A 91 13.70 -9.34 5.40
N PRO A 92 14.84 -10.06 5.41
CA PRO A 92 15.22 -10.96 4.31
C PRO A 92 14.20 -12.06 4.03
N LEU A 93 13.65 -12.69 5.07
CA LEU A 93 12.63 -13.74 4.90
C LEU A 93 11.33 -13.18 4.32
N TYR A 94 10.91 -12.01 4.81
CA TYR A 94 9.78 -11.28 4.25
C TYR A 94 9.99 -10.96 2.76
N ALA A 95 11.16 -10.44 2.40
CA ALA A 95 11.49 -10.12 1.01
C ALA A 95 11.48 -11.36 0.12
N ALA A 96 12.13 -12.45 0.55
CA ALA A 96 12.17 -13.71 -0.17
C ALA A 96 10.76 -14.26 -0.43
N PHE A 97 9.89 -14.23 0.58
CA PHE A 97 8.51 -14.66 0.44
C PHE A 97 7.72 -13.77 -0.54
N CYS A 98 7.84 -12.45 -0.44
CA CYS A 98 7.15 -11.53 -1.37
C CYS A 98 7.56 -11.77 -2.83
N TRP A 99 8.86 -12.00 -3.09
CA TRP A 99 9.37 -12.28 -4.43
C TRP A 99 8.95 -13.65 -4.94
N ALA A 100 9.01 -14.69 -4.11
CA ALA A 100 8.58 -16.03 -4.49
C ALA A 100 7.08 -16.06 -4.81
N ALA A 101 6.25 -15.45 -3.96
CA ALA A 101 4.81 -15.37 -4.16
C ALA A 101 4.44 -14.53 -5.40
N SER A 102 5.12 -13.41 -5.65
CA SER A 102 4.84 -12.57 -6.81
C SER A 102 5.17 -13.25 -8.13
N LEU A 103 6.29 -13.97 -8.20
CA LEU A 103 6.68 -14.77 -9.37
C LEU A 103 5.72 -15.93 -9.61
N TRP A 104 5.39 -16.69 -8.55
CA TRP A 104 4.46 -17.81 -8.66
C TRP A 104 3.07 -17.36 -9.14
N LEU A 105 2.55 -16.26 -8.59
CA LEU A 105 1.29 -15.67 -9.07
C LEU A 105 1.41 -15.18 -10.51
N PHE A 106 2.55 -14.63 -10.90
CA PHE A 106 2.75 -14.14 -12.28
C PHE A 106 2.83 -15.27 -13.28
N GLU A 107 3.37 -16.43 -12.93
CA GLU A 107 3.45 -17.57 -13.85
C GLU A 107 2.12 -18.33 -13.95
N HIS A 108 1.39 -18.50 -12.85
CA HIS A 108 0.20 -19.36 -12.80
C HIS A 108 -1.14 -18.62 -12.82
N HIS A 109 -1.20 -17.37 -12.33
CA HIS A 109 -2.45 -16.62 -12.10
C HIS A 109 -2.28 -15.12 -12.39
N THR A 110 -1.88 -14.77 -13.62
CA THR A 110 -1.67 -13.35 -14.02
C THR A 110 -2.90 -12.46 -13.86
N ASP A 111 -4.10 -13.04 -13.91
CA ASP A 111 -5.38 -12.36 -13.85
C ASP A 111 -5.71 -11.78 -12.47
N VAL A 112 -5.18 -12.38 -11.39
CA VAL A 112 -5.41 -11.91 -10.02
C VAL A 112 -4.40 -10.86 -9.56
N LEU A 113 -3.33 -10.66 -10.34
CA LEU A 113 -2.28 -9.71 -10.00
C LEU A 113 -2.70 -8.28 -10.33
N GLN A 114 -2.28 -7.36 -9.47
CA GLN A 114 -2.46 -5.94 -9.74
C GLN A 114 -1.79 -5.59 -11.08
N GLY A 115 -2.54 -4.92 -11.97
CA GLY A 115 -2.08 -4.63 -13.32
C GLY A 115 -0.76 -3.83 -13.41
N SER A 116 -0.38 -3.08 -12.37
CA SER A 116 0.95 -2.45 -12.29
C SER A 116 2.08 -3.46 -12.15
N LEU A 117 1.91 -4.49 -11.31
CA LEU A 117 2.90 -5.53 -11.08
C LEU A 117 3.07 -6.42 -12.32
N VAL A 118 1.96 -6.78 -12.98
CA VAL A 118 1.99 -7.52 -14.25
C VAL A 118 2.79 -6.75 -15.31
N LYS A 119 2.56 -5.44 -15.45
CA LYS A 119 3.31 -4.59 -16.38
C LYS A 119 4.80 -4.56 -16.06
N SER A 120 5.17 -4.42 -14.79
CA SER A 120 6.57 -4.45 -14.35
C SER A 120 7.24 -5.79 -14.65
N MET A 121 6.58 -6.91 -14.36
CA MET A 121 7.13 -8.25 -14.62
C MET A 121 7.23 -8.56 -16.12
N THR A 122 6.23 -8.14 -16.91
CA THR A 122 6.25 -8.29 -18.38
C THR A 122 7.36 -7.46 -19.01
N TYR A 123 7.59 -6.24 -18.51
CA TYR A 123 8.69 -5.38 -18.96
C TYR A 123 10.05 -6.04 -18.71
N LEU A 124 10.28 -6.58 -17.51
CA LEU A 124 11.50 -7.30 -17.17
C LEU A 124 11.71 -8.53 -18.08
N HIS A 125 10.67 -9.30 -18.37
CA HIS A 125 10.78 -10.47 -19.26
C HIS A 125 11.10 -10.08 -20.71
N LYS A 126 10.43 -9.04 -21.24
CA LYS A 126 10.73 -8.52 -22.58
C LYS A 126 12.16 -7.99 -22.70
N ASP A 127 12.68 -7.36 -21.65
CA ASP A 127 14.07 -6.90 -21.62
C ASP A 127 15.03 -8.09 -21.65
N ILE A 128 14.77 -9.20 -20.95
CA ILE A 128 15.62 -10.41 -21.00
C ILE A 128 15.73 -10.96 -22.44
N ASP A 129 14.61 -11.01 -23.17
CA ASP A 129 14.61 -11.43 -24.57
C ASP A 129 15.38 -10.44 -25.47
N TYR A 130 15.29 -9.13 -25.21
CA TYR A 130 15.99 -8.10 -25.98
C TYR A 130 17.50 -8.03 -25.68
N TRP A 131 17.93 -8.31 -24.45
CA TRP A 131 19.34 -8.38 -24.07
C TRP A 131 20.04 -9.63 -24.63
N SER A 132 19.30 -10.69 -24.95
CA SER A 132 19.83 -11.80 -25.76
C SER A 132 20.23 -11.33 -27.18
N ASP A 133 19.55 -10.30 -27.69
CA ASP A 133 19.79 -9.65 -28.98
C ASP A 133 20.89 -8.57 -28.95
N PHE A 134 21.41 -8.17 -27.78
CA PHE A 134 22.58 -7.27 -27.72
C PHE A 134 23.85 -7.93 -28.30
N LYS A 135 23.93 -9.27 -28.27
CA LYS A 135 24.91 -10.04 -29.06
C LYS A 135 24.65 -9.93 -30.56
N THR A 136 23.39 -9.90 -30.99
CA THR A 136 23.01 -9.65 -32.39
C THR A 136 23.36 -8.23 -32.83
N PHE A 137 23.25 -7.24 -31.94
CA PHE A 137 23.60 -5.84 -32.23
C PHE A 137 25.12 -5.61 -32.35
N LEU A 138 25.94 -6.39 -31.63
CA LEU A 138 27.40 -6.33 -31.70
C LEU A 138 27.99 -7.16 -32.86
N ILE A 139 27.26 -8.17 -33.36
CA ILE A 139 27.69 -9.02 -34.49
C ILE A 139 27.24 -8.46 -35.84
N LYS A 140 26.18 -7.65 -35.90
CA LYS A 140 25.66 -7.08 -37.16
C LYS A 140 26.29 -5.75 -37.58
N ASN A 141 27.42 -5.38 -36.98
CA ASN A 141 28.21 -4.22 -37.38
C ASN A 141 29.56 -4.69 -37.95
N LYS A 142 29.49 -5.23 -39.16
CA LYS A 142 30.61 -5.32 -40.10
C LYS A 142 30.10 -5.08 -41.50
#